data_AF-A0A1Y2VPA5-F1
#
_entry.id   AF-A0A1Y2VPA5-F1
#
_cell.length_a   1.000
_cell.length_b   1.000
_cell.length_c   1.000
_cell.angle_alpha   90.00
_cell.angle_beta   90.00
_cell.angle_gamma   90.00
#
_symmetry.space_group_name_H-M   'P 1'
#
loop_
_entity.id
_entity.type
_entity.pdbx_description
1 polymer ?
#
loop_
_entity_poly.entity_id
_entity_poly.type
_entity_poly.pdbx_seq_one_letter_code
_entity_poly.pdbx_strand_id
1 'polypeptide(L)'
;MSSEDSDFYGDDEVMADLKARVKAFDVGAWWAEYGVINTPLKVQARKQEKKAVDVSHLHNPYAGMEYAWQLTETIEDFLERVPPASTDETPENPWIWVCNPYINRKKKGSADNQKIRGGEDEAPEEEGADLPSVVEGGMERLHFASEFINACKRTGNQPALITRECRKAGVDAAKDILDLAKAHHVRCGKWMLFCTAFQVNEIWEIIAKATSNNELGIAAKVAPRSTVDKRTERLICVYTNDFSDTKDVKRVAERLKQLGVIQARGKPLYYKPDVYTYLGISSGNPWEIRASIYDTTSMLKKA
;
A
#
# COMPACT_ATOMS: atom_id res chain seq x y z
N MET A 1 -15.59 -71.42 12.58
CA MET A 1 -16.79 -70.57 12.69
C MET A 1 -16.69 -69.91 14.07
N SER A 2 -15.99 -68.79 14.23
CA SER A 2 -16.46 -67.37 14.15
C SER A 2 -17.77 -67.19 14.95
N SER A 3 -17.91 -66.30 15.94
CA SER A 3 -17.44 -64.92 16.08
C SER A 3 -17.49 -64.55 17.58
N GLU A 4 -16.40 -64.07 18.16
CA GLU A 4 -16.42 -63.38 19.46
C GLU A 4 -16.58 -61.88 19.13
N ASP A 5 -17.83 -61.43 19.08
CA ASP A 5 -18.15 -60.03 18.86
C ASP A 5 -17.86 -59.20 20.11
N SER A 6 -17.16 -58.09 19.87
CA SER A 6 -16.60 -57.17 20.85
C SER A 6 -17.66 -56.33 21.54
N ASP A 7 -17.78 -56.46 22.86
CA ASP A 7 -18.59 -55.65 23.81
C ASP A 7 -18.08 -54.19 23.99
N PHE A 8 -17.54 -53.60 22.92
CA PHE A 8 -16.92 -52.27 22.96
C PHE A 8 -17.95 -51.15 23.18
N TYR A 9 -19.22 -51.40 22.87
CA TYR A 9 -20.29 -50.40 22.96
C TYR A 9 -21.22 -50.57 24.17
N GLY A 10 -20.90 -51.51 25.08
CA GLY A 10 -21.74 -51.86 26.21
C GLY A 10 -22.94 -52.73 25.82
N ASP A 11 -23.48 -53.47 26.80
CA ASP A 11 -24.66 -54.32 26.58
C ASP A 11 -25.92 -53.51 26.23
N ASP A 12 -26.94 -54.21 25.73
CA ASP A 12 -28.19 -53.61 25.26
C ASP A 12 -28.92 -52.79 26.35
N GLU A 13 -28.73 -53.14 27.62
CA GLU A 13 -29.33 -52.47 28.76
C GLU A 13 -28.63 -51.13 29.05
N VAL A 14 -27.30 -51.10 29.02
CA VAL A 14 -26.48 -49.88 29.13
C VAL A 14 -26.74 -48.94 27.94
N MET A 15 -26.84 -49.49 26.73
CA MET A 15 -27.15 -48.71 25.53
C MET A 15 -28.55 -48.11 25.58
N ALA A 16 -29.54 -48.82 26.14
CA ALA A 16 -30.88 -48.30 26.33
C ALA A 16 -30.93 -47.17 27.38
N ASP A 17 -30.23 -47.33 28.51
CA ASP A 17 -30.12 -46.29 29.55
C ASP A 17 -29.47 -45.02 29.01
N LEU A 18 -28.33 -45.14 28.32
CA LEU A 18 -27.61 -44.00 27.76
C LEU A 18 -28.44 -43.26 26.71
N LYS A 19 -29.16 -43.99 25.85
CA LYS A 19 -30.09 -43.38 24.88
C LYS A 19 -31.25 -42.66 25.56
N ALA A 20 -31.79 -43.21 26.64
CA ALA A 20 -32.85 -42.55 27.41
C ALA A 20 -32.33 -41.25 28.06
N ARG A 21 -31.11 -41.28 28.61
CA ARG A 21 -30.45 -40.11 29.20
C ARG A 21 -30.15 -39.03 28.18
N VAL A 22 -29.67 -39.38 26.98
CA VAL A 22 -29.47 -38.42 25.88
C VAL A 22 -30.80 -37.80 25.44
N LYS A 23 -31.88 -38.59 25.35
CA LYS A 23 -33.20 -38.09 24.96
C LYS A 23 -33.82 -37.14 25.99
N ALA A 24 -33.50 -37.34 27.27
CA ALA A 24 -33.94 -36.48 28.37
C ALA A 24 -32.99 -35.31 28.65
N PHE A 25 -31.84 -35.23 27.98
CA PHE A 25 -30.83 -34.21 28.24
C PHE A 25 -31.20 -32.88 27.58
N ASP A 26 -31.54 -31.89 28.41
CA ASP A 26 -31.81 -30.54 27.96
C ASP A 26 -30.49 -29.78 27.75
N VAL A 27 -30.08 -29.71 26.49
CA VAL A 27 -28.88 -28.99 26.05
C VAL A 27 -28.98 -27.49 26.40
N GLY A 28 -30.16 -26.88 26.30
CA GLY A 28 -30.37 -25.46 26.57
C GLY A 28 -30.22 -25.14 28.06
N ALA A 29 -30.83 -25.94 28.93
CA ALA A 29 -30.69 -25.80 30.38
C ALA A 29 -29.24 -26.07 30.84
N TRP A 30 -28.58 -27.09 30.29
CA TRP A 30 -27.19 -27.39 30.59
C TRP A 30 -26.25 -26.24 30.19
N TRP A 31 -26.44 -25.64 29.01
CA TRP A 31 -25.65 -24.46 28.60
C TRP A 31 -25.97 -23.21 29.42
N ALA A 32 -27.20 -23.04 29.92
CA ALA A 32 -27.56 -21.94 30.81
C ALA A 32 -26.91 -22.09 32.20
N GLU A 33 -26.85 -23.32 32.72
CA GLU A 33 -26.24 -23.65 34.02
C GLU A 33 -24.70 -23.65 33.96
N TYR A 34 -24.10 -24.17 32.87
CA TYR A 34 -22.64 -24.33 32.71
C TYR A 34 -21.98 -23.22 31.87
N GLY A 35 -22.75 -22.37 31.19
CA GLY A 35 -22.24 -21.20 30.44
C GLY A 35 -21.52 -20.17 31.32
N VAL A 36 -21.78 -20.21 32.63
CA VAL A 36 -21.17 -19.37 33.67
C VAL A 36 -19.81 -19.91 34.15
N ILE A 37 -19.44 -21.14 33.80
CA ILE A 37 -18.16 -21.73 34.23
C ILE A 37 -17.02 -21.16 33.37
N ASN A 38 -16.21 -20.32 34.02
CA ASN A 38 -14.95 -19.82 33.49
C ASN A 38 -13.94 -20.97 33.38
N THR A 39 -13.92 -21.65 32.24
CA THR A 39 -12.89 -22.66 31.96
C THR A 39 -11.50 -22.01 31.96
N PRO A 40 -10.42 -22.76 32.29
CA PRO A 40 -9.06 -22.24 32.22
C PRO A 40 -8.70 -21.62 30.86
N LEU A 41 -9.27 -22.13 29.76
CA LEU A 41 -9.16 -21.53 28.43
C LEU A 41 -9.86 -20.16 28.32
N LYS A 42 -11.08 -19.99 28.86
CA LYS A 42 -11.75 -18.67 28.91
C LYS A 42 -11.03 -17.70 29.83
N VAL A 43 -10.46 -18.18 30.94
CA VAL A 43 -9.64 -17.37 31.85
C VAL A 43 -8.32 -16.97 31.20
N GLN A 44 -7.68 -17.84 30.42
CA GLN A 44 -6.47 -17.51 29.65
C GLN A 44 -6.78 -16.55 28.49
N ALA A 45 -7.90 -16.72 27.79
CA ALA A 45 -8.36 -15.80 26.75
C ALA A 45 -8.73 -14.41 27.32
N ARG A 46 -9.31 -14.34 28.53
CA ARG A 46 -9.55 -13.08 29.27
C ARG A 46 -8.28 -12.49 29.89
N LYS A 47 -7.30 -13.31 30.31
CA LYS A 47 -5.97 -12.83 30.74
C LYS A 47 -5.17 -12.24 29.58
N GLN A 48 -5.53 -12.62 28.35
CA GLN A 48 -5.13 -11.99 27.09
C GLN A 48 -6.15 -10.92 26.63
N GLU A 49 -6.94 -10.32 27.52
CA GLU A 49 -7.42 -8.96 27.26
C GLU A 49 -6.20 -8.11 27.00
N LYS A 50 -6.07 -7.74 25.71
CA LYS A 50 -4.93 -7.06 25.10
C LYS A 50 -4.34 -6.08 26.11
N LYS A 51 -3.17 -6.41 26.68
CA LYS A 51 -2.30 -5.40 27.29
C LYS A 51 -2.22 -4.32 26.23
N ALA A 52 -2.83 -3.16 26.49
CA ALA A 52 -2.81 -2.06 25.54
C ALA A 52 -1.33 -1.81 25.23
N VAL A 53 -0.93 -2.16 24.01
CA VAL A 53 0.44 -1.94 23.56
C VAL A 53 0.62 -0.44 23.65
N ASP A 54 1.66 0.01 24.35
CA ASP A 54 1.98 1.44 24.40
C ASP A 54 2.43 1.89 23.01
N VAL A 55 1.45 2.34 22.23
CA VAL A 55 1.62 2.83 20.86
C VAL A 55 1.79 4.36 20.82
N SER A 56 2.07 5.01 21.96
CA SER A 56 2.21 6.47 22.04
C SER A 56 3.34 7.04 21.18
N HIS A 57 4.37 6.23 20.93
CA HIS A 57 5.51 6.55 20.07
C HIS A 57 5.29 6.18 18.60
N LEU A 58 4.17 5.52 18.27
CA LEU A 58 3.82 5.14 16.91
C LEU A 58 2.97 6.21 16.24
N HIS A 59 3.12 6.32 14.94
CA HIS A 59 2.50 7.33 14.11
C HIS A 59 1.55 6.68 13.11
N ASN A 60 0.35 7.23 12.95
CA ASN A 60 -0.55 6.82 11.88
C ASN A 60 -1.12 8.07 11.18
N PRO A 61 -0.57 8.46 10.02
CA PRO A 61 -1.06 9.59 9.23
C PRO A 61 -2.51 9.42 8.77
N TYR A 62 -2.99 8.19 8.81
CA TYR A 62 -4.28 7.73 8.33
C TYR A 62 -5.25 7.33 9.45
N ALA A 63 -4.95 7.76 10.69
CA ALA A 63 -5.78 7.48 11.85
C ALA A 63 -7.24 7.92 11.63
N GLY A 64 -8.17 7.01 11.90
CA GLY A 64 -9.62 7.24 11.78
C GLY A 64 -10.20 7.05 10.38
N MET A 65 -9.38 6.76 9.36
CA MET A 65 -9.90 6.42 8.03
C MET A 65 -10.23 4.93 7.92
N GLU A 66 -11.46 4.63 7.54
CA GLU A 66 -11.97 3.25 7.45
C GLU A 66 -11.15 2.39 6.49
N TYR A 67 -10.71 2.93 5.35
CA TYR A 67 -9.94 2.18 4.35
C TYR A 67 -8.44 2.15 4.65
N ALA A 68 -8.01 2.54 5.85
CA ALA A 68 -6.63 2.46 6.29
C ALA A 68 -6.46 1.55 7.50
N TRP A 69 -5.28 0.94 7.63
CA TRP A 69 -4.90 0.19 8.82
C TRP A 69 -4.85 1.10 10.04
N GLN A 70 -5.47 0.66 11.14
CA GLN A 70 -5.49 1.37 12.41
C GLN A 70 -4.58 0.69 13.44
N LEU A 71 -3.92 1.48 14.29
CA LEU A 71 -3.05 0.93 15.35
C LEU A 71 -3.84 0.19 16.44
N THR A 72 -5.17 0.32 16.45
CA THR A 72 -6.10 -0.34 17.37
C THR A 72 -6.47 -1.76 16.94
N GLU A 73 -6.11 -2.17 15.72
CA GLU A 73 -6.37 -3.50 15.17
C GLU A 73 -5.06 -4.19 14.77
N THR A 74 -5.08 -5.53 14.69
CA THR A 74 -3.94 -6.27 14.14
C THR A 74 -3.87 -6.08 12.62
N ILE A 75 -2.72 -6.37 12.01
CA ILE A 75 -2.61 -6.30 10.55
C ILE A 75 -3.46 -7.38 9.87
N GLU A 76 -3.65 -8.53 10.54
CA GLU A 76 -4.54 -9.61 10.10
C GLU A 76 -6.01 -9.15 10.10
N ASP A 77 -6.48 -8.55 11.20
CA ASP A 77 -7.86 -8.03 11.30
C ASP A 77 -8.13 -7.00 10.18
N PHE A 78 -7.16 -6.12 9.90
CA PHE A 78 -7.24 -5.14 8.81
C PHE A 78 -7.37 -5.79 7.43
N LEU A 79 -6.56 -6.81 7.16
CA LEU A 79 -6.57 -7.52 5.87
C LEU A 79 -7.88 -8.27 5.64
N GLU A 80 -8.50 -8.80 6.71
CA GLU A 80 -9.83 -9.41 6.65
C GLU A 80 -10.94 -8.37 6.50
N ARG A 81 -10.79 -7.20 7.14
CA ARG A 81 -11.77 -6.12 7.13
C ARG A 81 -11.86 -5.40 5.77
N VAL A 82 -10.73 -5.15 5.11
CA VAL A 82 -10.67 -4.43 3.81
C VAL A 82 -9.83 -5.16 2.74
N PRO A 83 -10.23 -6.36 2.30
CA PRO A 83 -9.59 -7.10 1.22
C PRO A 83 -9.75 -6.38 -0.14
N PRO A 84 -8.64 -5.99 -0.82
CA PRO A 84 -8.71 -5.20 -2.05
C PRO A 84 -9.50 -5.83 -3.21
N ALA A 85 -9.59 -7.16 -3.28
CA ALA A 85 -10.32 -7.86 -4.33
C ALA A 85 -11.85 -7.70 -4.22
N SER A 86 -12.40 -7.55 -3.01
CA SER A 86 -13.85 -7.49 -2.77
C SER A 86 -14.33 -6.13 -2.29
N THR A 87 -13.46 -5.33 -1.66
CA THR A 87 -13.75 -3.95 -1.27
C THR A 87 -13.93 -3.05 -2.51
N ASP A 88 -15.08 -2.39 -2.63
CA ASP A 88 -15.38 -1.48 -3.72
C ASP A 88 -14.72 -0.10 -3.52
N GLU A 89 -14.28 0.49 -4.63
CA GLU A 89 -13.84 1.88 -4.71
C GLU A 89 -14.99 2.84 -4.40
N THR A 90 -14.74 3.84 -3.57
CA THR A 90 -15.70 4.93 -3.28
C THR A 90 -15.05 6.28 -3.57
N PRO A 91 -15.83 7.32 -3.91
CA PRO A 91 -15.28 8.68 -4.08
C PRO A 91 -14.56 9.20 -2.84
N GLU A 92 -15.04 8.82 -1.65
CA GLU A 92 -14.49 9.26 -0.37
C GLU A 92 -13.21 8.48 0.00
N ASN A 93 -13.12 7.21 -0.40
CA ASN A 93 -11.98 6.34 -0.13
C ASN A 93 -11.54 5.57 -1.39
N PRO A 94 -10.80 6.23 -2.29
CA PRO A 94 -10.36 5.63 -3.55
C PRO A 94 -9.19 4.63 -3.39
N TRP A 95 -8.60 4.52 -2.20
CA TRP A 95 -7.43 3.68 -1.94
C TRP A 95 -7.51 3.01 -0.58
N ILE A 96 -6.98 1.78 -0.50
CA ILE A 96 -6.73 1.10 0.78
C ILE A 96 -5.28 1.37 1.20
N TRP A 97 -5.07 1.78 2.45
CA TRP A 97 -3.78 2.27 2.94
C TRP A 97 -3.22 1.48 4.12
N VAL A 98 -1.90 1.36 4.15
CA VAL A 98 -1.13 0.91 5.32
C VAL A 98 0.06 1.85 5.51
N CYS A 99 0.30 2.29 6.74
CA CYS A 99 1.46 3.12 7.07
C CYS A 99 2.54 2.30 7.77
N ASN A 100 3.78 2.76 7.66
CA ASN A 100 4.85 2.34 8.55
C ASN A 100 4.77 3.19 9.84
N PRO A 101 4.46 2.58 10.99
CA PRO A 101 4.13 3.33 12.19
C PRO A 101 5.34 3.95 12.89
N TYR A 102 6.56 3.60 12.46
CA TYR A 102 7.81 4.08 13.07
C TYR A 102 8.36 5.35 12.40
N ILE A 103 7.71 5.84 11.35
CA ILE A 103 8.14 7.03 10.62
C ILE A 103 7.08 8.12 10.75
N ASN A 104 7.42 9.21 11.45
CA ASN A 104 6.52 10.33 11.65
C ASN A 104 6.25 11.07 10.32
N ARG A 105 4.98 11.44 10.11
CA ARG A 105 4.50 12.18 8.93
C ARG A 105 3.31 13.06 9.30
N LYS A 106 3.06 14.08 8.48
CA LYS A 106 1.86 14.90 8.59
C LYS A 106 0.61 14.03 8.50
N LYS A 107 -0.39 14.31 9.34
CA LYS A 107 -1.72 13.70 9.22
C LYS A 107 -2.34 14.05 7.86
N LYS A 108 -3.06 13.11 7.24
CA LYS A 108 -3.64 13.32 5.91
C LYS A 108 -4.48 14.61 5.84
N GLY A 109 -5.35 14.84 6.82
CA GLY A 109 -6.23 16.03 6.84
C GLY A 109 -5.52 17.38 7.01
N SER A 110 -4.24 17.41 7.40
CA SER A 110 -3.45 18.64 7.56
C SER A 110 -2.38 18.82 6.48
N ALA A 111 -2.23 17.86 5.56
CA ALA A 111 -1.23 17.89 4.50
C ALA A 111 -1.66 18.82 3.34
N ASP A 112 -0.70 19.49 2.72
CA ASP A 112 -0.97 20.44 1.62
C ASP A 112 -1.36 19.74 0.31
N ASN A 113 -1.00 18.47 0.15
CA ASN A 113 -1.34 17.65 -1.00
C ASN A 113 -2.86 17.46 -1.15
N GLN A 114 -3.63 17.60 -0.07
CA GLN A 114 -5.09 17.61 -0.09
C GLN A 114 -5.67 18.83 -0.83
N LYS A 115 -4.86 19.87 -1.06
CA LYS A 115 -5.25 21.09 -1.80
C LYS A 115 -4.85 21.02 -3.26
N ILE A 116 -4.04 20.03 -3.64
CA ILE A 116 -3.55 19.85 -5.01
C ILE A 116 -4.43 18.84 -5.72
N ARG A 117 -5.15 19.30 -6.76
CA ARG A 117 -6.01 18.42 -7.55
C ARG A 117 -5.23 17.27 -8.16
N GLY A 118 -5.63 16.03 -7.87
CA GLY A 118 -4.96 14.82 -8.31
C GLY A 118 -3.73 14.43 -7.47
N GLY A 119 -3.43 15.18 -6.41
CA GLY A 119 -2.36 14.91 -5.44
C GLY A 119 -2.86 14.39 -4.09
N GLU A 120 -4.17 14.36 -3.86
CA GLU A 120 -4.81 14.06 -2.57
C GLU A 120 -4.51 12.64 -2.07
N ASP A 121 -4.20 11.75 -3.01
CA ASP A 121 -3.93 10.33 -2.77
C ASP A 121 -2.43 9.99 -2.80
N GLU A 122 -1.55 10.97 -2.68
CA GLU A 122 -0.12 10.71 -2.59
C GLU A 122 0.37 10.45 -1.16
N ALA A 123 1.65 10.11 -1.01
CA ALA A 123 2.20 9.74 0.29
C ALA A 123 1.94 10.81 1.36
N PRO A 124 1.91 10.41 2.63
CA PRO A 124 1.76 11.36 3.70
C PRO A 124 3.03 12.23 3.73
N GLU A 125 2.83 13.54 3.79
CA GLU A 125 3.91 14.52 3.69
C GLU A 125 4.91 14.42 4.85
N GLU A 126 6.15 14.80 4.56
CA GLU A 126 7.15 15.10 5.58
C GLU A 126 6.79 16.38 6.33
N GLU A 127 7.12 16.43 7.63
CA GLU A 127 7.09 17.67 8.40
C GLU A 127 8.03 18.72 7.78
N GLY A 128 7.57 19.97 7.67
CA GLY A 128 8.34 21.04 7.04
C GLY A 128 8.37 21.02 5.50
N ALA A 129 7.68 20.09 4.84
CA ALA A 129 7.50 20.13 3.39
C ALA A 129 6.74 21.40 2.95
N ASP A 130 7.29 22.09 1.96
CA ASP A 130 6.71 23.26 1.31
C ASP A 130 6.25 22.91 -0.11
N LEU A 131 5.15 22.16 -0.15
CA LEU A 131 4.55 21.70 -1.39
C LEU A 131 4.05 22.85 -2.30
N PRO A 132 3.42 23.92 -1.79
CA PRO A 132 2.96 25.02 -2.63
C PRO A 132 4.09 25.65 -3.46
N SER A 133 5.23 25.95 -2.86
CA SER A 133 6.38 26.54 -3.58
C SER A 133 6.95 25.58 -4.63
N VAL A 134 6.96 24.27 -4.35
CA VAL A 134 7.40 23.24 -5.32
C VAL A 134 6.46 23.16 -6.51
N VAL A 135 5.15 23.23 -6.28
CA VAL A 135 4.16 23.19 -7.35
C VAL A 135 4.26 24.45 -8.21
N GLU A 136 4.32 25.63 -7.60
CA GLU A 136 4.47 26.90 -8.31
C GLU A 136 5.76 26.93 -9.15
N GLY A 137 6.91 26.73 -8.52
CA GLY A 137 8.19 26.75 -9.22
C GLY A 137 8.34 25.60 -10.22
N GLY A 138 7.74 24.43 -9.94
CA GLY A 138 7.72 23.31 -10.88
C GLY A 138 6.92 23.64 -12.14
N MET A 139 5.76 24.28 -11.99
CA MET A 139 4.94 24.72 -13.13
C MET A 139 5.63 25.80 -13.97
N GLU A 140 6.37 26.73 -13.36
CA GLU A 140 7.18 27.71 -14.10
C GLU A 140 8.24 27.03 -14.99
N ARG A 141 8.94 26.02 -14.47
CA ARG A 141 9.95 25.26 -15.23
C ARG A 141 9.32 24.52 -16.41
N LEU A 142 8.13 23.93 -16.20
CA LEU A 142 7.36 23.31 -17.28
C LEU A 142 6.86 24.34 -18.31
N HIS A 143 6.49 25.55 -17.87
CA HIS A 143 6.10 26.63 -18.76
C HIS A 143 7.27 27.06 -19.67
N PHE A 144 8.46 27.31 -19.10
CA PHE A 144 9.65 27.62 -19.90
C PHE A 144 10.00 26.51 -20.89
N ALA A 145 9.90 25.25 -20.48
CA ALA A 145 10.10 24.12 -21.37
C ALA A 145 9.07 24.10 -22.51
N SER A 146 7.80 24.37 -22.22
CA SER A 146 6.74 24.48 -23.24
C SER A 146 7.02 25.60 -24.24
N GLU A 147 7.39 26.79 -23.78
CA GLU A 147 7.70 27.92 -24.65
C GLU A 147 8.86 27.60 -25.59
N PHE A 148 9.94 27.01 -25.04
CA PHE A 148 11.10 26.59 -25.81
C PHE A 148 10.75 25.51 -26.84
N ILE A 149 10.05 24.45 -26.43
CA ILE A 149 9.61 23.37 -27.32
C ILE A 149 8.75 23.93 -28.46
N ASN A 150 7.81 24.83 -28.15
CA ASN A 150 6.96 25.48 -29.15
C ASN A 150 7.76 26.40 -30.09
N ALA A 151 8.79 27.09 -29.59
CA ALA A 151 9.70 27.86 -30.44
C ALA A 151 10.51 26.95 -31.38
N CYS A 152 11.11 25.87 -30.85
CA CYS A 152 11.86 24.89 -31.65
C CYS A 152 11.02 24.32 -32.80
N LYS A 153 9.77 23.91 -32.52
CA LYS A 153 8.85 23.37 -33.54
C LYS A 153 8.50 24.38 -34.64
N ARG A 154 8.56 25.69 -34.37
CA ARG A 154 8.26 26.75 -35.35
C ARG A 154 9.45 27.14 -36.23
N THR A 155 10.68 26.85 -35.82
CA THR A 155 11.90 27.32 -36.51
C THR A 155 12.21 26.64 -37.86
N GLY A 156 11.42 25.64 -38.30
CA GLY A 156 11.64 24.96 -39.59
C GLY A 156 12.96 24.20 -39.71
N ASN A 157 13.65 23.99 -38.59
CA ASN A 157 14.90 23.25 -38.51
C ASN A 157 14.74 21.76 -38.86
N GLN A 158 15.87 21.09 -39.12
CA GLN A 158 15.91 19.63 -39.34
C GLN A 158 15.17 18.88 -38.21
N PRO A 159 14.22 17.97 -38.53
CA PRO A 159 13.39 17.31 -37.52
C PRO A 159 14.16 16.64 -36.39
N ALA A 160 15.30 15.99 -36.70
CA ALA A 160 16.15 15.34 -35.71
C ALA A 160 16.75 16.33 -34.69
N LEU A 161 17.11 17.53 -35.14
CA LEU A 161 17.62 18.59 -34.27
C LEU A 161 16.50 19.09 -33.34
N ILE A 162 15.29 19.32 -33.88
CA ILE A 162 14.13 19.74 -33.08
C ILE A 162 13.82 18.70 -32.00
N THR A 163 13.75 17.41 -32.34
CA THR A 163 13.50 16.36 -31.34
C THR A 163 14.56 16.35 -30.24
N ARG A 164 15.84 16.49 -30.59
CA ARG A 164 16.94 16.51 -29.61
C ARG A 164 16.82 17.69 -28.65
N GLU A 165 16.59 18.89 -29.16
CA GLU A 165 16.46 20.09 -28.31
C GLU A 165 15.20 20.06 -27.44
N CYS A 166 14.07 19.59 -27.98
CA CYS A 166 12.83 19.42 -27.19
C CYS A 166 13.05 18.45 -26.03
N ARG A 167 13.67 17.29 -26.31
CA ARG A 167 13.99 16.30 -25.29
C ARG A 167 14.96 16.86 -24.25
N LYS A 168 15.97 17.63 -24.67
CA LYS A 168 16.92 18.27 -23.76
C LYS A 168 16.20 19.24 -22.83
N ALA A 169 15.31 20.09 -23.34
CA ALA A 169 14.53 21.01 -22.52
C ALA A 169 13.67 20.27 -21.47
N GLY A 170 13.04 19.15 -21.85
CA GLY A 170 12.33 18.29 -20.91
C GLY A 170 13.24 17.71 -19.82
N VAL A 171 14.41 17.19 -20.19
CA VAL A 171 15.39 16.64 -19.25
C VAL A 171 15.90 17.71 -18.27
N ASP A 172 16.23 18.89 -18.77
CA ASP A 172 16.72 20.01 -17.95
C ASP A 172 15.62 20.48 -16.97
N ALA A 173 14.38 20.65 -17.44
CA ALA A 173 13.25 20.99 -16.57
C ALA A 173 12.97 19.92 -15.51
N ALA A 174 13.00 18.64 -15.89
CA ALA A 174 12.83 17.53 -14.96
C ALA A 174 13.89 17.52 -13.86
N LYS A 175 15.16 17.77 -14.23
CA LYS A 175 16.25 17.89 -13.26
C LYS A 175 16.00 19.02 -12.27
N ASP A 176 15.64 20.21 -12.76
CA ASP A 176 15.42 21.38 -11.91
C ASP A 176 14.19 21.23 -11.01
N ILE A 177 13.15 20.53 -11.47
CA ILE A 177 11.98 20.15 -10.66
C ILE A 177 12.40 19.22 -9.52
N LEU A 178 13.20 18.19 -9.79
CA LEU A 178 13.67 17.27 -8.76
C LEU A 178 14.61 17.98 -7.76
N ASP A 179 15.45 18.90 -8.23
CA ASP A 179 16.31 19.70 -7.36
C ASP A 179 15.49 20.63 -6.46
N LEU A 180 14.46 21.28 -6.99
CA LEU A 180 13.51 22.09 -6.22
C LEU A 180 12.76 21.24 -5.17
N ALA A 181 12.25 20.08 -5.56
CA ALA A 181 11.52 19.18 -4.67
C ALA A 181 12.38 18.72 -3.48
N LYS A 182 13.67 18.44 -3.71
CA LYS A 182 14.63 18.14 -2.65
C LYS A 182 14.83 19.32 -1.70
N ALA A 183 15.03 20.52 -2.24
CA ALA A 183 15.30 21.72 -1.45
C ALA A 183 14.12 22.10 -0.52
N HIS A 184 12.90 21.77 -0.90
CA HIS A 184 11.66 22.08 -0.16
C HIS A 184 11.03 20.85 0.53
N HIS A 185 11.79 19.77 0.73
CA HIS A 185 11.35 18.57 1.46
C HIS A 185 10.12 17.84 0.84
N VAL A 186 9.86 18.00 -0.46
CA VAL A 186 8.85 17.23 -1.21
C VAL A 186 9.53 16.03 -1.87
N ARG A 187 9.93 15.07 -1.05
CA ARG A 187 10.91 14.03 -1.45
C ARG A 187 10.32 12.64 -1.61
N CYS A 188 9.04 12.44 -1.28
CA CYS A 188 8.40 11.14 -1.43
C CYS A 188 8.36 10.67 -2.89
N GLY A 189 8.35 9.35 -3.06
CA GLY A 189 8.10 8.70 -4.34
C GLY A 189 7.75 7.24 -4.12
N LYS A 190 7.31 6.56 -5.18
CA LYS A 190 6.75 5.21 -5.07
C LYS A 190 7.27 4.24 -6.12
N TRP A 191 7.48 2.99 -5.69
CA TRP A 191 7.50 1.85 -6.59
C TRP A 191 6.07 1.50 -6.99
N MET A 192 5.81 1.38 -8.29
CA MET A 192 4.49 1.03 -8.83
C MET A 192 4.49 -0.44 -9.29
N LEU A 193 3.68 -1.25 -8.61
CA LEU A 193 3.46 -2.66 -8.88
C LEU A 193 2.07 -2.86 -9.49
N PHE A 194 1.99 -3.70 -10.52
CA PHE A 194 0.73 -4.08 -11.14
C PHE A 194 0.55 -5.59 -10.99
N CYS A 195 -0.51 -6.01 -10.31
CA CYS A 195 -0.86 -7.41 -10.13
C CYS A 195 -2.27 -7.70 -10.63
N THR A 196 -2.59 -8.96 -10.90
CA THR A 196 -3.95 -9.33 -11.32
C THR A 196 -4.94 -9.23 -10.15
N ALA A 197 -6.22 -9.06 -10.46
CA ALA A 197 -7.28 -9.09 -9.44
C ALA A 197 -7.34 -10.42 -8.64
N PHE A 198 -6.85 -11.53 -9.20
CA PHE A 198 -6.78 -12.81 -8.51
C PHE A 198 -5.68 -12.84 -7.43
N GLN A 199 -4.56 -12.14 -7.67
CA GLN A 199 -3.39 -12.16 -6.79
C GLN A 199 -3.32 -10.96 -5.83
N VAL A 200 -4.22 -9.97 -5.99
CA VAL A 200 -4.12 -8.69 -5.29
C VAL A 200 -4.16 -8.85 -3.78
N ASN A 201 -5.01 -9.72 -3.24
CA ASN A 201 -5.10 -9.94 -1.79
C ASN A 201 -3.80 -10.53 -1.22
N GLU A 202 -3.26 -11.57 -1.86
CA GLU A 202 -2.02 -12.24 -1.44
C GLU A 202 -0.82 -11.28 -1.48
N ILE A 203 -0.67 -10.53 -2.58
CA ILE A 203 0.42 -9.57 -2.73
C ILE A 203 0.25 -8.40 -1.76
N TRP A 204 -0.97 -7.92 -1.57
CA TRP A 204 -1.26 -6.85 -0.61
C TRP A 204 -0.97 -7.26 0.82
N GLU A 205 -1.34 -8.48 1.23
CA GLU A 205 -1.02 -9.03 2.55
C GLU A 205 0.49 -8.99 2.82
N ILE A 206 1.31 -9.44 1.86
CA ILE A 206 2.78 -9.42 1.98
C ILE A 206 3.29 -7.99 2.15
N ILE A 207 2.82 -7.06 1.31
CA ILE A 207 3.25 -5.65 1.34
C ILE A 207 2.79 -4.96 2.61
N ALA A 208 1.55 -5.20 3.06
CA ALA A 208 0.99 -4.58 4.24
C ALA A 208 1.73 -5.01 5.51
N LYS A 209 1.97 -6.32 5.67
CA LYS A 209 2.76 -6.87 6.77
C LYS A 209 4.20 -6.32 6.78
N ALA A 210 4.86 -6.32 5.62
CA ALA A 210 6.23 -5.80 5.53
C ALA A 210 6.31 -4.27 5.76
N THR A 211 5.27 -3.52 5.39
CA THR A 211 5.22 -2.07 5.63
C THR A 211 4.97 -1.76 7.10
N SER A 212 4.02 -2.42 7.75
CA SER A 212 3.73 -2.22 9.19
C SER A 212 4.88 -2.65 10.09
N ASN A 213 5.70 -3.62 9.65
CA ASN A 213 6.89 -4.10 10.35
C ASN A 213 8.18 -3.33 10.05
N ASN A 214 8.10 -2.14 9.42
CA ASN A 214 9.26 -1.29 9.10
C ASN A 214 10.27 -1.95 8.14
N GLU A 215 9.85 -2.90 7.30
CA GLU A 215 10.74 -3.58 6.36
C GLU A 215 10.74 -2.88 4.99
N LEU A 216 9.65 -2.22 4.63
CA LEU A 216 9.52 -1.43 3.40
C LEU A 216 9.77 0.05 3.69
N GLY A 217 9.10 0.94 2.95
CA GLY A 217 9.25 2.38 3.14
C GLY A 217 8.21 2.95 4.10
N ILE A 218 7.61 4.07 3.74
CA ILE A 218 6.87 4.94 4.68
C ILE A 218 5.38 4.62 4.74
N ALA A 219 4.85 4.09 3.64
CA ALA A 219 3.46 3.71 3.47
C ALA A 219 3.33 2.85 2.21
N ALA A 220 2.21 2.16 2.09
CA ALA A 220 1.78 1.54 0.84
C ALA A 220 0.29 1.77 0.64
N LYS A 221 -0.13 1.76 -0.63
CA LYS A 221 -1.56 1.77 -1.00
C LYS A 221 -1.86 0.76 -2.08
N VAL A 222 -3.08 0.29 -2.12
CA VAL A 222 -3.60 -0.59 -3.17
C VAL A 222 -4.93 -0.09 -3.69
N ALA A 223 -5.11 -0.20 -5.01
CA ALA A 223 -6.36 0.10 -5.67
C ALA A 223 -7.43 -0.94 -5.26
N PRO A 224 -8.57 -0.52 -4.72
CA PRO A 224 -9.70 -1.41 -4.46
C PRO A 224 -10.34 -1.90 -5.78
N ARG A 225 -11.41 -2.69 -5.68
CA ARG A 225 -12.19 -3.10 -6.84
C ARG A 225 -12.92 -1.88 -7.42
N SER A 226 -12.46 -1.42 -8.58
CA SER A 226 -13.16 -0.39 -9.33
C SER A 226 -14.35 -0.97 -10.09
N THR A 227 -15.45 -0.22 -10.10
CA THR A 227 -16.65 -0.50 -10.92
C THR A 227 -16.61 0.24 -12.26
N VAL A 228 -15.73 1.23 -12.40
CA VAL A 228 -15.59 2.08 -13.59
C VAL A 228 -14.37 1.66 -14.41
N ASP A 229 -13.25 1.38 -13.73
CA ASP A 229 -12.01 0.97 -14.37
C ASP A 229 -12.05 -0.52 -14.74
N LYS A 230 -12.04 -0.79 -16.05
CA LYS A 230 -12.09 -2.14 -16.62
C LYS A 230 -10.73 -2.82 -16.70
N ARG A 231 -9.65 -2.19 -16.21
CA ARG A 231 -8.32 -2.80 -16.16
C ARG A 231 -8.36 -4.08 -15.31
N THR A 232 -7.71 -5.11 -15.82
CA THR A 232 -7.58 -6.41 -15.15
C THR A 232 -6.49 -6.42 -14.08
N GLU A 233 -5.56 -5.46 -14.17
CA GLU A 233 -4.51 -5.24 -13.19
C GLU A 233 -4.97 -4.25 -12.09
N ARG A 234 -4.41 -4.41 -10.90
CA ARG A 234 -4.57 -3.53 -9.74
C ARG A 234 -3.22 -2.91 -9.41
N LEU A 235 -3.21 -1.61 -9.17
CA LEU A 235 -2.01 -0.87 -8.79
C LEU A 235 -1.78 -0.99 -7.29
N ILE A 236 -0.56 -1.36 -6.91
CA ILE A 236 -0.03 -1.23 -5.56
C ILE A 236 1.15 -0.27 -5.62
N CYS A 237 1.15 0.75 -4.77
CA CYS A 237 2.28 1.66 -4.62
C CYS A 237 2.95 1.43 -3.27
N VAL A 238 4.28 1.33 -3.27
CA VAL A 238 5.10 1.28 -2.05
C VAL A 238 5.97 2.53 -2.01
N TYR A 239 5.74 3.38 -1.04
CA TYR A 239 6.36 4.70 -0.94
C TYR A 239 7.66 4.66 -0.15
N THR A 240 8.67 5.41 -0.60
CA THR A 240 9.91 5.65 0.15
C THR A 240 9.96 7.11 0.63
N ASN A 241 10.82 7.38 1.62
CA ASN A 241 10.92 8.71 2.23
C ASN A 241 11.48 9.75 1.26
N ASP A 242 12.58 9.41 0.59
CA ASP A 242 13.33 10.33 -0.24
C ASP A 242 13.71 9.64 -1.55
N PHE A 243 13.20 10.16 -2.67
CA PHE A 243 13.52 9.64 -3.99
C PHE A 243 14.99 9.82 -4.34
N SER A 244 15.70 10.76 -3.71
CA SER A 244 17.11 11.00 -3.96
C SER A 244 18.03 10.09 -3.13
N ASP A 245 17.51 9.46 -2.07
CA ASP A 245 18.21 8.41 -1.34
C ASP A 245 18.15 7.09 -2.12
N THR A 246 19.02 7.00 -3.11
CA THR A 246 19.17 5.79 -3.94
C THR A 246 19.46 4.52 -3.14
N LYS A 247 20.03 4.62 -1.92
CA LYS A 247 20.29 3.46 -1.07
C LYS A 247 18.98 2.93 -0.49
N ASP A 248 18.14 3.80 0.07
CA ASP A 248 16.83 3.41 0.58
C ASP A 248 15.89 2.94 -0.54
N VAL A 249 15.85 3.66 -1.66
CA VAL A 249 15.05 3.27 -2.85
C VAL A 249 15.45 1.87 -3.33
N LYS A 250 16.76 1.57 -3.39
CA LYS A 250 17.28 0.25 -3.74
C LYS A 250 16.96 -0.80 -2.67
N ARG A 251 17.14 -0.48 -1.39
CA ARG A 251 16.83 -1.37 -0.25
C ARG A 251 15.37 -1.84 -0.30
N VAL A 252 14.43 -0.92 -0.55
CA VAL A 252 13.01 -1.27 -0.69
C VAL A 252 12.77 -2.17 -1.91
N ALA A 253 13.40 -1.88 -3.06
CA ALA A 253 13.30 -2.75 -4.23
C ALA A 253 13.88 -4.16 -3.98
N GLU A 254 15.00 -4.26 -3.27
CA GLU A 254 15.60 -5.53 -2.86
C GLU A 254 14.69 -6.31 -1.92
N ARG A 255 14.07 -5.63 -0.94
CA ARG A 255 13.12 -6.27 -0.03
C ARG A 255 11.88 -6.76 -0.77
N LEU A 256 11.32 -5.97 -1.69
CA LEU A 256 10.19 -6.41 -2.54
C LEU A 256 10.55 -7.65 -3.37
N LYS A 257 11.80 -7.76 -3.84
CA LYS A 257 12.29 -8.96 -4.54
C LYS A 257 12.44 -10.16 -3.59
N GLN A 258 12.97 -9.96 -2.38
CA GLN A 258 13.12 -11.03 -1.38
C GLN A 258 11.78 -11.57 -0.90
N LEU A 259 10.76 -10.72 -0.81
CA LEU A 259 9.38 -11.08 -0.47
C LEU A 259 8.65 -11.81 -1.61
N GLY A 260 9.30 -12.04 -2.75
CA GLY A 260 8.70 -12.75 -3.89
C GLY A 260 7.70 -11.93 -4.72
N VAL A 261 7.50 -10.65 -4.38
CA VAL A 261 6.58 -9.74 -5.07
C VAL A 261 7.09 -9.39 -6.47
N ILE A 262 8.41 -9.23 -6.62
CA ILE A 262 9.06 -9.00 -7.92
C ILE A 262 9.52 -10.35 -8.48
N GLN A 263 8.86 -10.81 -9.53
CA GLN A 263 9.25 -12.04 -10.22
C GLN A 263 10.58 -11.87 -10.97
N ALA A 264 11.45 -12.87 -10.91
CA ALA A 264 12.79 -12.81 -11.52
C ALA A 264 12.79 -12.59 -13.05
N ARG A 265 11.71 -12.98 -13.74
CA ARG A 265 11.50 -12.78 -15.19
C ARG A 265 10.28 -11.90 -15.49
N GLY A 266 9.78 -11.18 -14.47
CA GLY A 266 8.62 -10.30 -14.61
C GLY A 266 8.95 -8.96 -15.27
N LYS A 267 7.90 -8.16 -15.51
CA LYS A 267 8.06 -6.77 -15.93
C LYS A 267 8.79 -5.98 -14.81
N PRO A 268 9.71 -5.06 -15.16
CA PRO A 268 10.32 -4.20 -14.16
C PRO A 268 9.27 -3.33 -13.48
N LEU A 269 9.48 -3.04 -12.20
CA LEU A 269 8.74 -1.97 -11.53
C LEU A 269 9.41 -0.65 -11.86
N TYR A 270 8.60 0.41 -11.90
CA TYR A 270 9.06 1.76 -12.13
C TYR A 270 8.84 2.60 -10.88
N TYR A 271 9.82 3.46 -10.60
CA TYR A 271 9.78 4.38 -9.48
C TYR A 271 9.42 5.79 -9.95
N LYS A 272 8.33 6.35 -9.42
CA LYS A 272 7.84 7.70 -9.74
C LYS A 272 7.89 8.62 -8.50
N PRO A 273 8.59 9.76 -8.56
CA PRO A 273 8.54 10.79 -7.53
C PRO A 273 7.15 11.44 -7.44
N ASP A 274 6.72 11.82 -6.24
CA ASP A 274 5.39 12.41 -6.03
C ASP A 274 5.27 13.81 -6.64
N VAL A 275 6.37 14.57 -6.69
CA VAL A 275 6.43 15.86 -7.39
C VAL A 275 5.98 15.74 -8.85
N TYR A 276 6.25 14.62 -9.52
CA TYR A 276 5.75 14.42 -10.88
C TYR A 276 4.25 14.20 -10.92
N THR A 277 3.63 13.60 -9.90
CA THR A 277 2.17 13.56 -9.83
C THR A 277 1.60 14.95 -9.58
N TYR A 278 2.14 15.71 -8.62
CA TYR A 278 1.66 17.06 -8.30
C TYR A 278 1.70 18.01 -9.49
N LEU A 279 2.68 17.84 -10.38
CA LEU A 279 2.82 18.64 -11.61
C LEU A 279 2.12 18.03 -12.85
N GLY A 280 1.35 16.95 -12.68
CA GLY A 280 0.64 16.30 -13.79
C GLY A 280 1.54 15.61 -14.83
N ILE A 281 2.80 15.33 -14.48
CA ILE A 281 3.74 14.63 -15.35
C ILE A 281 3.39 13.13 -15.35
N SER A 282 2.83 12.69 -16.47
CA SER A 282 2.46 11.31 -16.75
C SER A 282 3.12 10.79 -18.04
N SER A 283 2.90 9.53 -18.38
CA SER A 283 3.42 8.98 -19.64
C SER A 283 2.80 9.71 -20.84
N GLY A 284 3.62 10.12 -21.80
CA GLY A 284 3.16 10.86 -22.98
C GLY A 284 2.92 12.36 -22.74
N ASN A 285 3.45 12.92 -21.65
CA ASN A 285 3.40 14.36 -21.41
C ASN A 285 4.10 15.17 -22.54
N PRO A 286 3.70 16.43 -22.77
CA PRO A 286 4.16 17.23 -23.91
C PRO A 286 5.65 17.66 -23.83
N TRP A 287 6.30 17.46 -22.68
CA TRP A 287 7.70 17.81 -22.46
C TRP A 287 8.66 16.63 -22.69
N GLU A 288 8.15 15.46 -23.07
CA GLU A 288 8.94 14.22 -23.21
C GLU A 288 9.68 13.80 -21.93
N ILE A 289 9.22 14.27 -20.77
CA ILE A 289 9.79 13.91 -19.48
C ILE A 289 9.44 12.44 -19.19
N ARG A 290 10.41 11.64 -18.76
CA ARG A 290 10.10 10.29 -18.27
C ARG A 290 9.37 10.39 -16.94
N ALA A 291 8.19 9.79 -16.86
CA ALA A 291 7.37 9.79 -15.64
C ALA A 291 7.94 8.93 -14.50
N SER A 292 9.01 8.19 -14.75
CA SER A 292 9.77 7.43 -13.76
C SER A 292 11.26 7.77 -13.82
N ILE A 293 11.91 7.76 -12.66
CA ILE A 293 13.34 8.09 -12.53
C ILE A 293 14.21 6.85 -12.28
N TYR A 294 13.64 5.77 -11.74
CA TYR A 294 14.30 4.48 -11.56
C TYR A 294 13.43 3.32 -12.05
N ASP A 295 14.09 2.20 -12.31
CA ASP A 295 13.47 0.91 -12.60
C ASP A 295 14.22 -0.21 -11.88
N THR A 296 13.51 -1.31 -11.56
CA THR A 296 14.12 -2.42 -10.81
C THR A 296 15.19 -3.16 -11.59
N THR A 297 15.14 -3.18 -12.93
CA THR A 297 16.17 -3.83 -13.76
C THR A 297 17.50 -3.11 -13.61
N SER A 298 17.51 -1.79 -13.64
CA SER A 298 18.70 -0.97 -13.46
C SER A 298 19.18 -0.98 -12.01
N MET A 299 18.27 -0.83 -11.04
CA MET A 299 18.62 -0.71 -9.61
C MET A 299 19.13 -2.03 -8.99
N LEU A 300 18.65 -3.18 -9.48
CA LEU A 300 18.97 -4.50 -8.91
C LEU A 300 20.02 -5.28 -9.72
N LYS A 301 20.66 -4.66 -10.72
CA LYS A 301 21.82 -5.26 -11.38
C LYS A 301 22.91 -5.51 -10.33
N LYS A 302 23.46 -6.73 -10.33
CA LYS A 302 24.67 -7.04 -9.57
C LYS A 302 25.81 -6.19 -10.16
N ALA A 303 26.55 -5.50 -9.28
CA ALA A 303 27.78 -4.81 -9.64
C ALA A 303 28.82 -5.81 -10.13
#